data_AF-A0A3D6C631-F1
#
_entry.id   AF-A0A3D6C631-F1
#
_cell.length_a   1.000
_cell.length_b   1.000
_cell.length_c   1.000
_cell.angle_alpha   90.00
_cell.angle_beta   90.00
_cell.angle_gamma   90.00
#
_symmetry.space_group_name_H-M   'P 1'
#
loop_
_entity.id
_entity.type
_entity.pdbx_description
1 polymer ?
#
loop_
_entity_poly.entity_id
_entity_poly.type
_entity_poly.pdbx_seq_one_letter_code
_entity_poly.pdbx_strand_id
1 'polypeptide(L)'
;VIDNGLEDDIQVFPLLVLPGTYFRQHADQIGMVYDPHPPYTLRRTPTFSEQDMAAAFDAAEERLDIALIPMPHLDIAFRQPEENHLTDVSAEVDGQQLITKVNLNKPRSARELESLARRLSSPYQVFLHGHRPDIHCEAIRIFTSANPFTPLEIVFIEPETQPDLSVFLNAVRLNRPHFLDKDLELLYPRPGNRAVLFTLVCKANGLIFDRDMVRQVFHWEKETLPSMQTLAALSHLDGILMDAQTSPSVLRDWQDQIRPVADTIPLISFSRIDIQNRWKTQTCPDDWEV
;
A
#
# COMPACT_ATOMS: atom_id res chain seq x y z
N VAL A 1 3.62 -31.39 -3.02
CA VAL A 1 2.86 -30.25 -2.45
C VAL A 1 1.78 -29.86 -3.44
N ILE A 2 2.14 -29.29 -4.60
CA ILE A 2 1.20 -29.03 -5.71
C ILE A 2 0.46 -30.29 -6.18
N ASP A 3 1.20 -31.40 -6.43
CA ASP A 3 0.57 -32.66 -6.85
C ASP A 3 -0.38 -33.28 -5.80
N ASN A 4 -0.47 -32.68 -4.60
CA ASN A 4 -1.29 -33.14 -3.49
C ASN A 4 -2.38 -32.13 -3.08
N GLY A 5 -2.55 -31.01 -3.81
CA GLY A 5 -3.58 -30.00 -3.49
C GLY A 5 -3.32 -29.26 -2.18
N LEU A 6 -2.05 -28.96 -1.88
CA LEU A 6 -1.61 -28.27 -0.65
C LEU A 6 -0.94 -26.92 -0.95
N GLU A 7 -1.17 -26.38 -2.15
CA GLU A 7 -0.59 -25.14 -2.66
C GLU A 7 -1.09 -23.89 -1.92
N ASP A 8 -2.35 -23.88 -1.49
CA ASP A 8 -2.99 -22.72 -0.83
C ASP A 8 -2.41 -22.41 0.56
N ASP A 9 -1.70 -23.36 1.19
CA ASP A 9 -1.10 -23.24 2.52
C ASP A 9 0.42 -23.01 2.51
N ILE A 10 1.02 -22.78 1.33
CA ILE A 10 2.48 -22.65 1.22
C ILE A 10 2.92 -21.22 1.55
N GLN A 11 3.80 -21.13 2.56
CA GLN A 11 4.54 -19.90 2.84
C GLN A 11 5.99 -20.07 2.40
N VAL A 12 6.46 -19.16 1.57
CA VAL A 12 7.87 -19.06 1.17
C VAL A 12 8.45 -17.81 1.82
N PHE A 13 9.53 -17.99 2.56
CA PHE A 13 10.26 -16.90 3.21
C PHE A 13 11.76 -17.16 3.11
N PRO A 14 12.59 -16.11 3.05
CA PRO A 14 14.02 -16.30 3.06
C PRO A 14 14.46 -16.83 4.44
N LEU A 15 15.54 -17.60 4.49
CA LEU A 15 16.06 -18.13 5.75
C LEU A 15 16.44 -16.97 6.68
N LEU A 16 15.94 -17.00 7.93
CA LEU A 16 16.28 -16.01 8.96
C LEU A 16 17.42 -16.51 9.84
N VAL A 17 18.49 -15.70 9.98
CA VAL A 17 19.66 -16.02 10.82
C VAL A 17 19.45 -15.41 12.21
N LEU A 18 18.54 -16.01 12.97
CA LEU A 18 18.06 -15.47 14.25
C LEU A 18 19.13 -15.52 15.37
N PRO A 19 19.18 -14.51 16.26
CA PRO A 19 20.01 -14.55 17.46
C PRO A 19 19.82 -15.83 18.28
N GLY A 20 20.92 -16.45 18.73
CA GLY A 20 20.89 -17.68 19.53
C GLY A 20 20.82 -18.99 18.73
N THR A 21 20.66 -18.94 17.40
CA THR A 21 20.65 -20.14 16.54
C THR A 21 22.06 -20.63 16.19
N TYR A 22 22.18 -21.90 15.78
CA TYR A 22 23.43 -22.46 15.28
C TYR A 22 23.98 -21.65 14.10
N PHE A 23 23.13 -21.32 13.12
CA PHE A 23 23.52 -20.51 11.97
C PHE A 23 24.08 -19.15 12.40
N ARG A 24 23.48 -18.48 13.39
CA ARG A 24 24.01 -17.20 13.89
C ARG A 24 25.41 -17.34 14.51
N GLN A 25 25.62 -18.38 15.31
CA GLN A 25 26.89 -18.59 16.02
C GLN A 25 28.05 -18.96 15.08
N HIS A 26 27.74 -19.57 13.94
CA HIS A 26 28.74 -20.10 13.01
C HIS A 26 28.74 -19.38 11.66
N ALA A 27 27.95 -18.32 11.47
CA ALA A 27 27.73 -17.66 10.18
C ALA A 27 29.03 -17.31 9.46
N ASP A 28 29.99 -16.72 10.17
CA ASP A 28 31.30 -16.34 9.60
C ASP A 28 32.12 -17.57 9.18
N GLN A 29 32.04 -18.66 9.95
CA GLN A 29 32.78 -19.89 9.68
C GLN A 29 32.26 -20.63 8.44
N ILE A 30 30.94 -20.56 8.22
CA ILE A 30 30.26 -21.18 7.08
C ILE A 30 30.04 -20.21 5.90
N GLY A 31 30.54 -18.97 6.02
CA GLY A 31 30.51 -17.95 4.96
C GLY A 31 29.12 -17.39 4.65
N MET A 32 28.19 -17.43 5.60
CA MET A 32 26.86 -16.82 5.45
C MET A 32 26.91 -15.31 5.66
N VAL A 33 26.28 -14.56 4.75
CA VAL A 33 26.08 -13.11 4.88
C VAL A 33 24.60 -12.84 5.05
N TYR A 34 24.25 -12.11 6.11
CA TYR A 34 22.86 -11.89 6.52
C TYR A 34 22.71 -10.51 7.17
N ASP A 35 21.46 -10.06 7.35
CA ASP A 35 21.15 -8.81 8.03
C ASP A 35 21.40 -8.89 9.55
N PRO A 36 22.23 -8.01 10.14
CA PRO A 36 22.49 -8.09 11.58
C PRO A 36 21.33 -7.62 12.46
N HIS A 37 20.33 -6.93 11.89
CA HIS A 37 19.12 -6.44 12.57
C HIS A 37 17.86 -7.08 11.94
N PRO A 38 16.71 -7.13 12.64
CA PRO A 38 15.48 -7.71 12.12
C PRO A 38 15.13 -7.23 10.70
N PRO A 39 14.59 -8.09 9.83
CA PRO A 39 14.17 -9.47 10.13
C PRO A 39 15.30 -10.53 10.17
N TYR A 40 16.57 -10.14 10.04
CA TYR A 40 17.75 -11.03 10.03
C TYR A 40 17.85 -11.95 8.80
N THR A 41 17.33 -11.50 7.67
CA THR A 41 17.31 -12.21 6.40
C THR A 41 18.71 -12.63 5.95
N LEU A 42 18.85 -13.90 5.56
CA LEU A 42 20.02 -14.39 4.83
C LEU A 42 20.08 -13.70 3.46
N ARG A 43 21.22 -13.07 3.15
CA ARG A 43 21.44 -12.46 1.84
C ARG A 43 22.10 -13.42 0.87
N ARG A 44 23.14 -14.13 1.33
CA ARG A 44 23.88 -15.08 0.49
C ARG A 44 24.66 -16.10 1.32
N THR A 45 25.01 -17.20 0.66
CA THR A 45 25.96 -18.21 1.12
C THR A 45 27.08 -18.35 0.07
N PRO A 46 28.16 -19.12 0.33
CA PRO A 46 29.21 -19.34 -0.66
C PRO A 46 28.74 -19.99 -1.96
N THR A 47 27.62 -20.72 -1.94
CA THR A 47 27.07 -21.46 -3.09
C THR A 47 25.72 -20.94 -3.56
N PHE A 48 25.23 -19.84 -2.97
CA PHE A 48 23.92 -19.28 -3.27
C PHE A 48 23.96 -17.76 -3.12
N SER A 49 24.03 -17.07 -4.25
CA SER A 49 24.19 -15.62 -4.32
C SER A 49 22.88 -14.87 -4.06
N GLU A 50 22.95 -13.54 -3.94
CA GLU A 50 21.75 -12.69 -3.85
C GLU A 50 20.89 -12.77 -5.12
N GLN A 51 21.51 -12.98 -6.29
CA GLN A 51 20.80 -13.18 -7.55
C GLN A 51 20.09 -14.54 -7.58
N ASP A 52 20.72 -15.57 -7.03
CA ASP A 52 20.08 -16.89 -6.91
C ASP A 52 18.89 -16.83 -5.94
N MET A 53 18.97 -16.01 -4.89
CA MET A 53 17.85 -15.76 -3.96
C MET A 53 16.67 -15.09 -4.65
N ALA A 54 16.91 -14.03 -5.43
CA ALA A 54 15.86 -13.37 -6.21
C ALA A 54 15.24 -14.34 -7.23
N ALA A 55 16.07 -15.06 -7.99
CA ALA A 55 15.59 -16.03 -8.99
C ALA A 55 14.80 -17.19 -8.36
N ALA A 56 15.13 -17.61 -7.13
CA ALA A 56 14.37 -18.62 -6.41
C ALA A 56 13.00 -18.11 -5.95
N PHE A 57 12.88 -16.82 -5.62
CA PHE A 57 11.59 -16.18 -5.36
C PHE A 57 10.73 -16.14 -6.62
N ASP A 58 11.29 -15.67 -7.74
CA ASP A 58 10.59 -15.63 -9.04
C ASP A 58 10.11 -17.04 -9.44
N ALA A 59 10.97 -18.05 -9.29
CA ALA A 59 10.62 -19.44 -9.59
C ALA A 59 9.56 -20.02 -8.64
N ALA A 60 9.52 -19.56 -7.38
CA ALA A 60 8.50 -19.96 -6.43
C ALA A 60 7.15 -19.33 -6.77
N GLU A 61 7.11 -18.02 -7.08
CA GLU A 61 5.91 -17.32 -7.53
C GLU A 61 5.32 -17.96 -8.79
N GLU A 62 6.14 -18.22 -9.82
CA GLU A 62 5.70 -18.87 -11.07
C GLU A 62 5.15 -20.28 -10.82
N ARG A 63 5.83 -21.05 -9.96
CA ARG A 63 5.46 -22.45 -9.70
C ARG A 63 4.20 -22.57 -8.84
N LEU A 64 3.97 -21.61 -7.96
CA LEU A 64 2.85 -21.60 -7.02
C LEU A 64 1.66 -20.77 -7.52
N ASP A 65 1.85 -19.97 -8.58
CA ASP A 65 0.87 -19.02 -9.10
C ASP A 65 0.38 -18.04 -8.01
N ILE A 66 1.33 -17.54 -7.21
CA ILE A 66 1.08 -16.58 -6.12
C ILE A 66 2.05 -15.40 -6.19
N ALA A 67 1.67 -14.28 -5.56
CA ALA A 67 2.59 -13.19 -5.25
C ALA A 67 3.09 -13.35 -3.81
N LEU A 68 4.39 -13.60 -3.63
CA LEU A 68 5.01 -13.81 -2.32
C LEU A 68 5.21 -12.50 -1.56
N ILE A 69 5.42 -11.41 -2.28
CA ILE A 69 5.57 -10.07 -1.71
C ILE A 69 4.62 -9.11 -2.43
N PRO A 70 3.29 -9.22 -2.20
CA PRO A 70 2.32 -8.41 -2.89
C PRO A 70 2.42 -6.94 -2.45
N MET A 71 2.16 -6.04 -3.40
CA MET A 71 1.94 -4.64 -3.06
C MET A 71 0.69 -4.51 -2.16
N PRO A 72 0.66 -3.57 -1.20
CA PRO A 72 -0.50 -3.38 -0.32
C PRO A 72 -1.82 -3.29 -1.10
N HIS A 73 -2.95 -3.78 -0.58
CA HIS A 73 -4.21 -3.66 -1.32
C HIS A 73 -4.55 -2.19 -1.66
N LEU A 74 -5.21 -1.95 -2.80
CA LEU A 74 -5.66 -0.60 -3.18
C LEU A 74 -6.95 -0.25 -2.41
N ASP A 75 -6.80 0.24 -1.18
CA ASP A 75 -7.90 0.76 -0.37
C ASP A 75 -7.74 2.27 -0.17
N ILE A 76 -8.17 3.05 -1.14
CA ILE A 76 -8.12 4.52 -1.09
C ILE A 76 -9.52 5.14 -0.93
N ALA A 77 -10.44 4.45 -0.23
CA ALA A 77 -11.72 5.00 0.16
C ALA A 77 -11.55 6.09 1.23
N PHE A 78 -12.06 7.29 1.01
CA PHE A 78 -11.83 8.44 1.91
C PHE A 78 -13.10 9.22 2.29
N ARG A 79 -14.28 8.81 1.80
CA ARG A 79 -15.57 9.45 2.10
C ARG A 79 -16.43 8.58 3.00
N GLN A 80 -16.99 9.18 4.04
CA GLN A 80 -18.01 8.55 4.87
C GLN A 80 -19.36 8.51 4.14
N PRO A 81 -20.22 7.49 4.39
CA PRO A 81 -21.46 7.29 3.64
C PRO A 81 -22.47 8.44 3.73
N GLU A 82 -22.49 9.15 4.86
CA GLU A 82 -23.50 10.16 5.22
C GLU A 82 -22.94 11.58 5.31
N GLU A 83 -21.63 11.75 5.07
CA GLU A 83 -20.98 13.05 5.23
C GLU A 83 -20.70 13.72 3.89
N ASN A 84 -21.28 14.90 3.70
CA ASN A 84 -21.02 15.73 2.53
C ASN A 84 -19.63 16.40 2.56
N HIS A 85 -18.94 16.35 3.69
CA HIS A 85 -17.61 16.94 3.87
C HIS A 85 -16.58 15.86 4.16
N LEU A 86 -15.33 16.10 3.72
CA LEU A 86 -14.23 15.19 3.99
C LEU A 86 -13.82 15.31 5.46
N THR A 87 -13.84 14.18 6.14
CA THR A 87 -13.42 13.98 7.54
C THR A 87 -12.38 12.88 7.62
N ASP A 88 -11.67 12.78 8.73
CA ASP A 88 -10.74 11.68 8.95
C ASP A 88 -11.50 10.35 9.10
N VAL A 89 -10.92 9.27 8.58
CA VAL A 89 -11.50 7.93 8.66
C VAL A 89 -10.88 7.22 9.83
N SER A 90 -11.73 6.58 10.62
CA SER A 90 -11.31 5.79 11.78
C SER A 90 -11.88 4.38 11.73
N ALA A 91 -11.19 3.47 12.42
CA ALA A 91 -11.63 2.12 12.72
C ALA A 91 -11.57 1.87 14.23
N GLU A 92 -12.40 0.96 14.70
CA GLU A 92 -12.31 0.45 16.07
C GLU A 92 -11.42 -0.78 16.09
N VAL A 93 -10.38 -0.77 16.93
CA VAL A 93 -9.45 -1.87 17.14
C VAL A 93 -9.32 -2.06 18.64
N ASP A 94 -9.69 -3.25 19.14
CA ASP A 94 -9.66 -3.58 20.58
C ASP A 94 -10.35 -2.54 21.49
N GLY A 95 -11.50 -2.02 21.04
CA GLY A 95 -12.25 -0.98 21.76
C GLY A 95 -11.63 0.41 21.71
N GLN A 96 -10.56 0.61 20.93
CA GLN A 96 -9.93 1.90 20.71
C GLN A 96 -10.25 2.45 19.32
N GLN A 97 -10.60 3.73 19.27
CA GLN A 97 -10.94 4.44 18.04
C GLN A 97 -9.68 5.06 17.42
N LEU A 98 -9.08 4.35 16.47
CA LEU A 98 -7.86 4.71 15.77
C LEU A 98 -8.17 5.32 14.40
N ILE A 99 -7.37 6.31 14.00
CA ILE A 99 -7.48 7.02 12.73
C ILE A 99 -6.65 6.27 11.68
N THR A 100 -7.31 5.75 10.65
CA THR A 100 -6.67 5.01 9.57
C THR A 100 -6.35 5.88 8.38
N LYS A 101 -7.13 6.95 8.16
CA LYS A 101 -6.94 7.87 7.02
C LYS A 101 -7.14 9.31 7.45
N VAL A 102 -6.16 10.17 7.15
CA VAL A 102 -6.23 11.60 7.44
C VAL A 102 -6.50 12.38 6.17
N ASN A 103 -7.56 13.20 6.16
CA ASN A 103 -7.93 14.04 5.03
C ASN A 103 -7.41 15.48 5.19
N LEU A 104 -6.37 15.86 4.45
CA LEU A 104 -5.79 17.21 4.47
C LEU A 104 -6.39 18.10 3.37
N ASN A 105 -7.69 18.36 3.46
CA ASN A 105 -8.42 19.24 2.54
C ASN A 105 -8.44 20.72 2.95
N LYS A 106 -8.10 21.02 4.20
CA LYS A 106 -8.00 22.38 4.76
C LYS A 106 -6.80 22.50 5.69
N PRO A 107 -6.27 23.72 5.91
CA PRO A 107 -5.22 23.93 6.90
C PRO A 107 -5.68 23.47 8.29
N ARG A 108 -4.77 22.80 9.01
CA ARG A 108 -4.98 22.31 10.38
C ARG A 108 -3.89 22.87 11.28
N SER A 109 -4.20 23.13 12.54
CA SER A 109 -3.21 23.64 13.49
C SER A 109 -2.22 22.56 13.89
N ALA A 110 -0.98 22.93 14.23
CA ALA A 110 0.02 21.98 14.74
C ALA A 110 -0.51 21.15 15.93
N ARG A 111 -1.24 21.79 16.86
CA ARG A 111 -1.85 21.13 18.02
C ARG A 111 -2.90 20.08 17.61
N GLU A 112 -3.69 20.36 16.59
CA GLU A 112 -4.65 19.40 16.04
C GLU A 112 -3.91 18.20 15.43
N LEU A 113 -2.89 18.47 14.61
CA LEU A 113 -2.08 17.44 13.96
C LEU A 113 -1.38 16.54 15.00
N GLU A 114 -0.81 17.12 16.06
CA GLU A 114 -0.22 16.36 17.17
C GLU A 114 -1.25 15.48 17.90
N SER A 115 -2.50 15.95 18.03
CA SER A 115 -3.57 15.16 18.63
C SER A 115 -3.99 13.99 17.74
N LEU A 116 -4.04 14.18 16.42
CA LEU A 116 -4.31 13.11 15.45
C LEU A 116 -3.19 12.08 15.44
N ALA A 117 -1.93 12.54 15.48
CA ALA A 117 -0.74 11.70 15.43
C ALA A 117 -0.71 10.61 16.52
N ARG A 118 -1.26 10.90 17.70
CA ARG A 118 -1.35 9.97 18.84
C ARG A 118 -2.38 8.86 18.66
N ARG A 119 -3.23 8.96 17.64
CA ARG A 119 -4.35 8.05 17.38
C ARG A 119 -4.25 7.35 16.03
N LEU A 120 -3.16 7.55 15.28
CA LEU A 120 -2.98 6.91 13.99
C LEU A 120 -2.83 5.40 14.14
N SER A 121 -3.44 4.64 13.23
CA SER A 121 -3.23 3.20 13.11
C SER A 121 -1.86 2.89 12.48
N SER A 122 -1.53 1.61 12.37
CA SER A 122 -0.37 1.12 11.62
C SER A 122 -0.79 0.02 10.64
N PRO A 123 -0.65 0.22 9.32
CA PRO A 123 -0.30 1.45 8.62
C PRO A 123 -1.42 2.52 8.68
N TYR A 124 -1.15 3.73 8.18
CA TYR A 124 -2.15 4.79 7.97
C TYR A 124 -1.95 5.50 6.62
N GLN A 125 -2.98 6.21 6.15
CA GLN A 125 -2.96 6.96 4.90
C GLN A 125 -3.14 8.47 5.13
N VAL A 126 -2.51 9.29 4.30
CA VAL A 126 -2.66 10.75 4.32
C VAL A 126 -3.11 11.23 2.93
N PHE A 127 -4.33 11.73 2.84
CA PHE A 127 -4.93 12.24 1.62
C PHE A 127 -4.65 13.73 1.49
N LEU A 128 -3.98 14.10 0.39
CA LEU A 128 -3.58 15.46 0.06
C LEU A 128 -4.49 16.00 -1.04
N HIS A 129 -5.24 17.05 -0.73
CA HIS A 129 -6.12 17.71 -1.69
C HIS A 129 -5.59 19.10 -2.04
N GLY A 130 -5.53 19.39 -3.35
CA GLY A 130 -4.98 20.64 -3.88
C GLY A 130 -3.46 20.75 -3.70
N HIS A 131 -2.89 21.86 -4.18
CA HIS A 131 -1.44 22.05 -4.17
C HIS A 131 -0.98 22.98 -3.03
N ARG A 132 -0.63 22.40 -1.87
CA ARG A 132 -0.12 23.13 -0.69
C ARG A 132 1.05 22.41 -0.02
N PRO A 133 2.20 22.28 -0.70
CA PRO A 133 3.32 21.45 -0.24
C PRO A 133 3.82 21.82 1.16
N ASP A 134 3.88 23.10 1.52
CA ASP A 134 4.37 23.54 2.83
C ASP A 134 3.53 22.99 3.99
N ILE A 135 2.21 23.15 3.91
CA ILE A 135 1.25 22.68 4.92
C ILE A 135 1.23 21.15 4.96
N HIS A 136 1.23 20.51 3.79
CA HIS A 136 1.22 19.04 3.71
C HIS A 136 2.50 18.43 4.30
N CYS A 137 3.66 19.01 4.00
CA CYS A 137 4.94 18.57 4.53
C CYS A 137 5.05 18.79 6.04
N GLU A 138 4.47 19.87 6.58
CA GLU A 138 4.41 20.08 8.02
C GLU A 138 3.60 18.97 8.72
N ALA A 139 2.41 18.65 8.19
CA ALA A 139 1.59 17.57 8.73
C ALA A 139 2.31 16.21 8.67
N ILE A 140 2.89 15.87 7.52
CA ILE A 140 3.66 14.62 7.34
C ILE A 140 4.81 14.55 8.35
N ARG A 141 5.53 15.66 8.57
CA ARG A 141 6.62 15.72 9.55
C ARG A 141 6.11 15.45 10.96
N ILE A 142 4.99 16.06 11.36
CA ILE A 142 4.38 15.83 12.69
C ILE A 142 3.97 14.37 12.86
N PHE A 143 3.24 13.81 11.91
CA PHE A 143 2.75 12.43 11.97
C PHE A 143 3.88 11.41 12.04
N THR A 144 4.87 11.54 11.17
CA THR A 144 6.00 10.60 11.08
C THR A 144 7.03 10.78 12.19
N SER A 145 7.16 11.98 12.78
CA SER A 145 7.98 12.17 13.99
C SER A 145 7.37 11.49 15.21
N ALA A 146 6.04 11.54 15.33
CA ALA A 146 5.33 10.89 16.42
C ALA A 146 5.24 9.36 16.24
N ASN A 147 5.27 8.88 14.99
CA ASN A 147 5.15 7.46 14.63
C ASN A 147 6.33 7.02 13.73
N PRO A 148 7.56 7.00 14.23
CA PRO A 148 8.77 6.83 13.40
C PRO A 148 8.95 5.41 12.86
N PHE A 149 8.17 4.43 13.32
CA PHE A 149 8.25 3.03 12.90
C PHE A 149 7.03 2.57 12.11
N THR A 150 6.13 3.50 11.76
CA THR A 150 4.86 3.18 11.13
C THR A 150 4.93 3.52 9.65
N PRO A 151 4.74 2.53 8.75
CA PRO A 151 4.65 2.81 7.33
C PRO A 151 3.37 3.59 7.01
N LEU A 152 3.43 4.38 5.94
CA LEU A 152 2.29 5.18 5.50
C LEU A 152 2.17 5.24 3.99
N GLU A 153 0.96 5.58 3.54
CA GLU A 153 0.70 5.95 2.16
C GLU A 153 0.32 7.43 2.08
N ILE A 154 0.91 8.16 1.13
CA ILE A 154 0.58 9.55 0.82
C ILE A 154 -0.19 9.54 -0.51
N VAL A 155 -1.46 9.92 -0.46
CA VAL A 155 -2.38 9.87 -1.60
C VAL A 155 -2.62 11.29 -2.11
N PHE A 156 -2.19 11.59 -3.33
CA PHE A 156 -2.46 12.85 -4.02
C PHE A 156 -3.75 12.74 -4.81
N ILE A 157 -4.76 13.54 -4.46
CA ILE A 157 -6.05 13.57 -5.18
C ILE A 157 -6.09 14.77 -6.11
N GLU A 158 -6.10 14.52 -7.42
CA GLU A 158 -6.20 15.52 -8.49
C GLU A 158 -5.26 16.73 -8.29
N PRO A 159 -3.94 16.51 -8.14
CA PRO A 159 -3.03 17.64 -8.00
C PRO A 159 -2.97 18.44 -9.31
N GLU A 160 -2.93 19.77 -9.20
CA GLU A 160 -2.84 20.67 -10.37
C GLU A 160 -1.53 20.50 -11.15
N THR A 161 -0.45 20.10 -10.47
CA THR A 161 0.88 19.88 -11.01
C THR A 161 1.47 18.58 -10.46
N GLN A 162 2.45 18.02 -11.17
CA GLN A 162 3.14 16.81 -10.71
C GLN A 162 3.76 17.04 -9.32
N PRO A 163 3.41 16.24 -8.30
CA PRO A 163 4.03 16.36 -6.99
C PRO A 163 5.53 16.03 -7.06
N ASP A 164 6.38 16.88 -6.49
CA ASP A 164 7.79 16.54 -6.27
C ASP A 164 7.90 15.61 -5.06
N LEU A 165 7.94 14.30 -5.33
CA LEU A 165 8.04 13.27 -4.30
C LEU A 165 9.27 13.45 -3.39
N SER A 166 10.34 14.09 -3.88
CA SER A 166 11.56 14.34 -3.10
C SER A 166 11.27 15.33 -1.96
N VAL A 167 10.42 16.33 -2.20
CA VAL A 167 10.00 17.30 -1.17
C VAL A 167 9.24 16.59 -0.05
N PHE A 168 8.31 15.70 -0.40
CA PHE A 168 7.53 14.94 0.58
C PHE A 168 8.38 13.92 1.32
N LEU A 169 9.25 13.18 0.63
CA LEU A 169 10.21 12.26 1.25
C LEU A 169 11.15 12.98 2.22
N ASN A 170 11.63 14.18 1.87
CA ASN A 170 12.47 14.99 2.75
C ASN A 170 11.73 15.52 3.99
N ALA A 171 10.39 15.53 3.98
CA ALA A 171 9.58 15.89 5.15
C ALA A 171 9.35 14.71 6.11
N VAL A 172 9.42 13.48 5.62
CA VAL A 172 9.21 12.25 6.39
C VAL A 172 10.31 12.09 7.46
N ARG A 173 9.92 11.65 8.66
CA ARG A 173 10.78 11.47 9.84
C ARG A 173 10.73 10.04 10.40
N LEU A 174 10.53 9.05 9.53
CA LEU A 174 10.64 7.64 9.90
C LEU A 174 12.08 7.29 10.32
N ASN A 175 12.21 6.40 11.29
CA ASN A 175 13.50 5.82 11.66
C ASN A 175 13.97 4.87 10.57
N ARG A 176 15.25 4.98 10.19
CA ARG A 176 15.85 4.22 9.09
C ARG A 176 17.08 3.44 9.60
N PRO A 177 17.34 2.22 9.10
CA PRO A 177 16.50 1.48 8.15
C PRO A 177 15.18 1.04 8.80
N HIS A 178 14.08 1.16 8.06
CA HIS A 178 12.78 0.65 8.45
C HIS A 178 12.72 -0.86 8.21
N PHE A 179 11.83 -1.61 8.87
CA PHE A 179 11.74 -3.06 8.66
C PHE A 179 11.43 -3.40 7.18
N LEU A 180 10.51 -2.66 6.56
CA LEU A 180 10.22 -2.76 5.11
C LEU A 180 11.41 -2.39 4.21
N ASP A 181 12.35 -1.55 4.67
CA ASP A 181 13.58 -1.26 3.91
C ASP A 181 14.54 -2.47 3.89
N LYS A 182 14.21 -3.55 4.59
CA LYS A 182 14.97 -4.80 4.56
C LYS A 182 14.12 -5.93 3.99
N ASP A 183 12.88 -5.99 4.41
CA ASP A 183 11.92 -7.00 3.98
C ASP A 183 11.69 -6.95 2.46
N LEU A 184 11.61 -5.74 1.90
CA LEU A 184 11.39 -5.53 0.47
C LEU A 184 12.69 -5.39 -0.34
N GLU A 185 13.84 -5.83 0.19
CA GLU A 185 15.13 -5.72 -0.52
C GLU A 185 15.21 -6.62 -1.76
N LEU A 186 14.53 -7.76 -1.73
CA LEU A 186 14.46 -8.67 -2.88
C LEU A 186 13.69 -8.07 -4.06
N LEU A 187 12.63 -7.29 -3.79
CA LEU A 187 11.85 -6.61 -4.84
C LEU A 187 12.51 -5.34 -5.36
N TYR A 188 13.19 -4.60 -4.48
CA TYR A 188 13.74 -3.29 -4.81
C TYR A 188 15.26 -3.30 -4.57
N PRO A 189 16.08 -3.70 -5.55
CA PRO A 189 17.52 -3.93 -5.35
C PRO A 189 18.30 -2.65 -5.00
N ARG A 190 17.70 -1.46 -5.18
CA ARG A 190 18.29 -0.19 -4.77
C ARG A 190 17.91 0.13 -3.32
N PRO A 191 18.86 0.49 -2.46
CA PRO A 191 18.54 1.06 -1.15
C PRO A 191 17.67 2.30 -1.32
N GLY A 192 16.60 2.41 -0.55
CA GLY A 192 15.65 3.49 -0.76
C GLY A 192 14.50 3.46 0.23
N ASN A 193 13.53 4.34 -0.03
CA ASN A 193 12.29 4.39 0.71
C ASN A 193 11.42 3.19 0.36
N ARG A 194 11.14 2.30 1.32
CA ARG A 194 10.19 1.19 1.16
C ARG A 194 9.05 1.19 2.19
N ALA A 195 8.96 2.27 2.97
CA ALA A 195 7.98 2.45 4.04
C ALA A 195 6.98 3.59 3.78
N VAL A 196 7.15 4.31 2.66
CA VAL A 196 6.25 5.38 2.23
C VAL A 196 5.78 5.05 0.82
N LEU A 197 4.51 4.73 0.65
CA LEU A 197 3.89 4.54 -0.66
C LEU A 197 3.32 5.88 -1.15
N PHE A 198 3.53 6.23 -2.41
CA PHE A 198 2.90 7.41 -3.01
C PHE A 198 1.86 7.01 -4.04
N THR A 199 0.61 7.43 -3.85
CA THR A 199 -0.45 7.15 -4.81
C THR A 199 -0.91 8.43 -5.46
N LEU A 200 -0.85 8.50 -6.78
CA LEU A 200 -1.41 9.59 -7.57
C LEU A 200 -2.76 9.18 -8.12
N VAL A 201 -3.80 9.92 -7.74
CA VAL A 201 -5.15 9.77 -8.28
C VAL A 201 -5.41 10.94 -9.22
N CYS A 202 -5.59 10.66 -10.52
CA CYS A 202 -5.77 11.71 -11.52
C CYS A 202 -6.65 11.28 -12.71
N LYS A 203 -7.35 12.25 -13.32
CA LYS A 203 -8.10 12.07 -14.59
C LYS A 203 -7.21 12.06 -15.83
N ALA A 204 -6.04 12.70 -15.75
CA ALA A 204 -5.21 13.00 -16.90
C ALA A 204 -4.09 11.95 -17.07
N ASN A 205 -4.05 11.31 -18.23
CA ASN A 205 -3.04 10.28 -18.57
C ASN A 205 -1.59 10.82 -18.70
N GLY A 206 -1.32 12.08 -18.32
CA GLY A 206 -0.03 12.74 -18.53
C GLY A 206 0.89 12.80 -17.31
N LEU A 207 0.36 12.60 -16.09
CA LEU A 207 1.16 12.63 -14.86
C LEU A 207 1.58 11.21 -14.49
N ILE A 208 2.78 10.79 -14.87
CA ILE A 208 3.29 9.43 -14.63
C ILE A 208 4.30 9.45 -13.50
N PHE A 209 4.15 8.54 -12.53
CA PHE A 209 5.21 8.20 -11.59
C PHE A 209 6.03 7.04 -12.15
N ASP A 210 7.36 7.17 -12.13
CA ASP A 210 8.30 6.22 -12.75
C ASP A 210 9.34 5.68 -11.75
N ARG A 211 8.99 5.65 -10.46
CA ARG A 211 9.89 5.29 -9.36
C ARG A 211 9.31 4.15 -8.52
N ASP A 212 10.16 3.51 -7.74
CA ASP A 212 9.73 2.53 -6.74
C ASP A 212 8.75 3.15 -5.72
N MET A 213 7.87 2.33 -5.16
CA MET A 213 6.89 2.74 -4.14
C MET A 213 5.94 3.85 -4.61
N VAL A 214 5.48 3.74 -5.85
CA VAL A 214 4.46 4.64 -6.40
C VAL A 214 3.28 3.84 -6.96
N ARG A 215 2.13 4.49 -7.05
CA ARG A 215 0.95 4.02 -7.78
C ARG A 215 0.35 5.14 -8.60
N GLN A 216 -0.16 4.79 -9.76
CA GLN A 216 -0.97 5.64 -10.62
C GLN A 216 -2.38 5.07 -10.73
N VAL A 217 -3.35 5.86 -10.27
CA VAL A 217 -4.75 5.47 -10.20
C VAL A 217 -5.59 6.43 -11.02
N PHE A 218 -6.41 5.88 -11.92
CA PHE A 218 -7.34 6.68 -12.70
C PHE A 218 -8.51 7.15 -11.84
N HIS A 219 -8.86 8.42 -11.93
CA HIS A 219 -10.02 8.95 -11.21
C HIS A 219 -11.29 8.91 -12.06
N TRP A 220 -12.22 8.01 -11.71
CA TRP A 220 -13.50 7.87 -12.38
C TRP A 220 -14.62 8.62 -11.64
N GLU A 221 -14.94 9.82 -12.10
CA GLU A 221 -16.04 10.65 -11.53
C GLU A 221 -17.32 10.68 -12.39
N LYS A 222 -17.33 9.99 -13.54
CA LYS A 222 -18.45 10.05 -14.49
C LYS A 222 -19.69 9.37 -13.90
N GLU A 223 -20.87 9.93 -14.20
CA GLU A 223 -22.16 9.32 -13.83
C GLU A 223 -22.36 7.95 -14.47
N THR A 224 -21.91 7.78 -15.71
CA THR A 224 -21.90 6.49 -16.39
C THR A 224 -20.75 5.64 -15.87
N LEU A 225 -21.04 4.43 -15.43
CA LEU A 225 -20.04 3.47 -14.97
C LEU A 225 -19.25 2.88 -16.15
N PRO A 226 -17.98 2.50 -15.95
CA PRO A 226 -17.13 2.02 -17.05
C PRO A 226 -17.63 0.67 -17.56
N SER A 227 -17.55 0.51 -18.89
CA SER A 227 -17.72 -0.78 -19.54
C SER A 227 -16.46 -1.63 -19.39
N MET A 228 -16.56 -2.94 -19.64
CA MET A 228 -15.37 -3.83 -19.69
C MET A 228 -14.31 -3.36 -20.68
N GLN A 229 -14.71 -2.84 -21.84
CA GLN A 229 -13.78 -2.27 -22.81
C GLN A 229 -13.04 -1.05 -22.24
N THR A 230 -13.74 -0.23 -21.46
CA THR A 230 -13.15 0.93 -20.79
C THR A 230 -12.18 0.52 -19.69
N LEU A 231 -12.55 -0.49 -18.87
CA LEU A 231 -11.66 -1.04 -17.85
C LEU A 231 -10.38 -1.62 -18.47
N ALA A 232 -10.52 -2.42 -19.53
CA ALA A 232 -9.38 -2.99 -20.24
C ALA A 232 -8.44 -1.93 -20.82
N ALA A 233 -8.97 -0.80 -21.31
CA ALA A 233 -8.13 0.30 -21.80
C ALA A 233 -7.29 0.98 -20.68
N LEU A 234 -7.65 0.78 -19.41
CA LEU A 234 -6.97 1.34 -18.25
C LEU A 234 -6.04 0.33 -17.54
N SER A 235 -5.82 -0.86 -18.11
CA SER A 235 -4.97 -1.92 -17.52
C SER A 235 -3.48 -1.61 -17.45
N HIS A 236 -3.06 -0.49 -18.01
CA HIS A 236 -1.68 0.01 -17.91
C HIS A 236 -1.46 0.84 -16.62
N LEU A 237 -2.50 1.05 -15.82
CA LEU A 237 -2.46 1.78 -14.55
C LEU A 237 -2.58 0.80 -13.37
N ASP A 238 -2.15 1.22 -12.19
CA ASP A 238 -2.21 0.39 -10.97
C ASP A 238 -3.64 0.23 -10.43
N GLY A 239 -4.57 1.09 -10.86
CA GLY A 239 -5.98 0.90 -10.54
C GLY A 239 -6.88 2.06 -10.95
N ILE A 240 -8.13 1.98 -10.50
CA ILE A 240 -9.19 2.94 -10.76
C ILE A 240 -9.87 3.29 -9.45
N LEU A 241 -9.93 4.59 -9.12
CA LEU A 241 -10.79 5.11 -8.07
C LEU A 241 -12.16 5.46 -8.65
N MET A 242 -13.17 4.71 -8.24
CA MET A 242 -14.58 4.96 -8.50
C MET A 242 -15.11 6.00 -7.52
N ASP A 243 -15.11 7.27 -7.94
CA ASP A 243 -15.81 8.40 -7.28
C ASP A 243 -17.01 8.86 -8.14
N ALA A 244 -17.72 7.88 -8.70
CA ALA A 244 -18.82 8.12 -9.62
C ALA A 244 -19.99 8.85 -8.94
N GLN A 245 -20.51 9.88 -9.59
CA GLN A 245 -21.68 10.65 -9.14
C GLN A 245 -22.99 9.89 -9.42
N THR A 246 -23.11 8.67 -8.88
CA THR A 246 -24.29 7.82 -9.02
C THR A 246 -24.76 7.29 -7.67
N SER A 247 -25.96 6.71 -7.64
CA SER A 247 -26.54 6.18 -6.41
C SER A 247 -25.77 4.95 -5.89
N PRO A 248 -25.70 4.76 -4.56
CA PRO A 248 -25.10 3.56 -3.97
C PRO A 248 -25.69 2.23 -4.47
N SER A 249 -26.98 2.18 -4.80
CA SER A 249 -27.60 0.97 -5.36
C SER A 249 -27.05 0.63 -6.75
N VAL A 250 -26.89 1.63 -7.62
CA VAL A 250 -26.33 1.43 -8.96
C VAL A 250 -24.88 0.95 -8.89
N LEU A 251 -24.08 1.45 -7.93
CA LEU A 251 -22.72 0.96 -7.71
C LEU A 251 -22.69 -0.51 -7.25
N ARG A 252 -23.63 -0.91 -6.37
CA ARG A 252 -23.73 -2.29 -5.89
C ARG A 252 -24.12 -3.26 -7.00
N ASP A 253 -25.08 -2.87 -7.84
CA ASP A 253 -25.49 -3.65 -9.01
C ASP A 253 -24.31 -3.84 -9.98
N TRP A 254 -23.51 -2.79 -10.19
CA TRP A 254 -22.30 -2.86 -11.00
C TRP A 254 -21.22 -3.74 -10.38
N GLN A 255 -20.99 -3.64 -9.07
CA GLN A 255 -20.07 -4.55 -8.36
C GLN A 255 -20.49 -6.01 -8.56
N ASP A 256 -21.78 -6.34 -8.47
CA ASP A 256 -22.27 -7.71 -8.66
C ASP A 256 -22.06 -8.22 -10.09
N GLN A 257 -22.15 -7.34 -11.08
CA GLN A 257 -21.89 -7.67 -12.48
C GLN A 257 -20.39 -7.89 -12.76
N ILE A 258 -19.52 -7.12 -12.12
CA ILE A 258 -18.07 -7.12 -12.39
C ILE A 258 -17.30 -8.10 -11.51
N ARG A 259 -17.80 -8.42 -10.31
CA ARG A 259 -17.16 -9.35 -9.36
C ARG A 259 -16.62 -10.64 -10.00
N PRO A 260 -17.35 -11.34 -10.90
CA PRO A 260 -16.86 -12.60 -11.48
C PRO A 260 -15.59 -12.46 -12.33
N VAL A 261 -15.22 -11.24 -12.71
CA VAL A 261 -14.04 -10.94 -13.55
C VAL A 261 -13.07 -10.00 -12.85
N ALA A 262 -13.21 -9.80 -11.52
CA ALA A 262 -12.42 -8.85 -10.74
C ALA A 262 -10.90 -9.07 -10.87
N ASP A 263 -10.45 -10.32 -10.94
CA ASP A 263 -9.02 -10.67 -11.04
C ASP A 263 -8.43 -10.43 -12.44
N THR A 264 -9.29 -10.12 -13.43
CA THR A 264 -8.89 -9.90 -14.83
C THR A 264 -8.96 -8.43 -15.26
N ILE A 265 -9.36 -7.55 -14.35
CA ILE A 265 -9.49 -6.11 -14.57
C ILE A 265 -8.51 -5.35 -13.68
N PRO A 266 -8.27 -4.04 -13.96
CA PRO A 266 -7.45 -3.24 -13.06
C PRO A 266 -8.04 -3.20 -11.65
N LEU A 267 -7.19 -3.03 -10.62
CA LEU A 267 -7.65 -2.90 -9.25
C LEU A 267 -8.68 -1.78 -9.13
N ILE A 268 -9.83 -2.08 -8.51
CA ILE A 268 -10.90 -1.13 -8.30
C ILE A 268 -10.94 -0.73 -6.83
N SER A 269 -10.90 0.58 -6.58
CA SER A 269 -11.23 1.16 -5.27
C SER A 269 -12.40 2.12 -5.42
N PHE A 270 -13.18 2.30 -4.36
CA PHE A 270 -14.34 3.19 -4.32
C PHE A 270 -14.09 4.30 -3.32
N SER A 271 -14.48 5.53 -3.64
CA SER A 271 -14.28 6.68 -2.75
C SER A 271 -15.06 6.56 -1.43
N ARG A 272 -16.22 5.87 -1.45
CA ARG A 272 -17.09 5.64 -0.30
C ARG A 272 -16.70 4.37 0.47
N ILE A 273 -16.53 4.50 1.77
CA ILE A 273 -16.09 3.40 2.65
C ILE A 273 -17.08 2.22 2.65
N ASP A 274 -18.39 2.47 2.68
CA ASP A 274 -19.39 1.40 2.68
C ASP A 274 -19.36 0.57 1.39
N ILE A 275 -19.13 1.23 0.26
CA ILE A 275 -19.04 0.60 -1.05
C ILE A 275 -17.70 -0.14 -1.23
N GLN A 276 -16.59 0.45 -0.75
CA GLN A 276 -15.27 -0.20 -0.74
C GLN A 276 -15.28 -1.45 0.13
N ASN A 277 -15.84 -1.39 1.34
CA ASN A 277 -15.86 -2.53 2.24
C ASN A 277 -16.66 -3.69 1.64
N ARG A 278 -17.81 -3.40 1.02
CA ARG A 278 -18.56 -4.41 0.27
C ARG A 278 -17.72 -5.05 -0.82
N TRP A 279 -17.00 -4.24 -1.62
CA TRP A 279 -16.15 -4.75 -2.69
C TRP A 279 -15.08 -5.71 -2.16
N LYS A 280 -14.35 -5.30 -1.11
CA LYS A 280 -13.31 -6.14 -0.49
C LYS A 280 -13.85 -7.50 -0.04
N THR A 281 -14.99 -7.51 0.66
CA THR A 281 -15.64 -8.76 1.09
C THR A 281 -16.08 -9.63 -0.10
N GLN A 282 -16.37 -9.03 -1.26
CA GLN A 282 -16.83 -9.75 -2.45
C GLN A 282 -15.70 -10.31 -3.32
N THR A 283 -14.54 -9.67 -3.34
CA THR A 283 -13.43 -10.03 -4.23
C THR A 283 -12.25 -10.67 -3.51
N CYS A 284 -12.11 -10.44 -2.20
CA CYS A 284 -11.03 -10.99 -1.40
C CYS A 284 -11.60 -11.51 -0.06
N PRO A 285 -12.58 -12.44 -0.06
CA PRO A 285 -13.24 -12.86 1.18
C PRO A 285 -12.23 -13.37 2.22
N ASP A 286 -11.25 -14.17 1.80
CA ASP A 286 -10.27 -14.80 2.68
C ASP A 286 -9.34 -13.81 3.40
N ASP A 287 -9.15 -12.59 2.85
CA ASP A 287 -8.32 -11.53 3.44
C ASP A 287 -9.05 -10.68 4.49
N TRP A 288 -10.39 -10.73 4.53
CA TRP A 288 -11.22 -9.79 5.30
C TRP A 288 -12.33 -10.46 6.11
N GLU A 289 -12.33 -11.79 6.22
CA GLU A 289 -13.12 -12.49 7.24
C GLU A 289 -12.60 -12.14 8.64
N VAL A 290 -13.46 -11.49 9.43
CA VAL A 290 -13.28 -11.22 10.87
C VAL A 290 -14.19 -12.14 11.66
#